data_AF-A0A1A9RNN6-F1
#
_entry.id   AF-A0A1A9RNN6-F1
#
_cell.length_a   1.000
_cell.length_b   1.000
_cell.length_c   1.000
_cell.angle_alpha   90.00
_cell.angle_beta   90.00
_cell.angle_gamma   90.00
#
_symmetry.space_group_name_H-M   'P 1'
#
loop_
_entity.id
_entity.type
_entity.pdbx_description
1 polymer ?
#
loop_
_entity_poly.entity_id
_entity_poly.type
_entity_poly.pdbx_seq_one_letter_code
_entity_poly.pdbx_strand_id
1 'polypeptide(L)' 'MNLKNTFEALFGRQETGIATITGERGGGSYAATTQGGAEVVLTGSATVGKKVFYDAKSGRILGEAPAHRVTDIVL' A
#
# COMPACT_ATOMS: atom_id res chain seq x y z
N MET A 1 -29.67 -5.40 13.44
CA MET A 1 -28.44 -5.32 12.61
C MET A 1 -28.70 -6.05 11.30
N ASN A 2 -28.29 -5.48 10.15
CA ASN A 2 -28.52 -6.06 8.82
C ASN A 2 -27.27 -6.79 8.33
N LEU A 3 -27.41 -8.09 8.03
CA LEU A 3 -26.32 -8.96 7.59
C LEU A 3 -25.66 -8.49 6.28
N LYS A 4 -26.44 -7.85 5.40
CA LYS A 4 -25.94 -7.19 4.16
C LYS A 4 -24.92 -6.09 4.46
N ASN A 5 -25.22 -5.21 5.41
CA ASN A 5 -24.31 -4.10 5.77
C ASN A 5 -23.05 -4.63 6.44
N THR A 6 -23.15 -5.71 7.21
CA THR A 6 -21.98 -6.39 7.80
C THR A 6 -21.11 -7.03 6.72
N PHE A 7 -21.71 -7.66 5.70
CA PHE A 7 -20.99 -8.26 4.58
C PHE A 7 -20.31 -7.18 3.72
N GLU A 8 -21.02 -6.11 3.35
CA GLU A 8 -20.45 -4.98 2.63
C GLU A 8 -19.35 -4.27 3.41
N ALA A 9 -19.42 -4.20 4.75
CA ALA A 9 -18.35 -3.67 5.57
C ALA A 9 -17.08 -4.55 5.58
N LEU A 10 -17.18 -5.83 5.21
CA LEU A 10 -16.03 -6.72 5.04
C LEU A 10 -15.35 -6.53 3.68
N PHE A 11 -16.12 -6.25 2.60
CA PHE A 11 -15.60 -6.09 1.22
C PHE A 11 -15.42 -4.64 0.77
N GLY A 12 -16.05 -3.68 1.47
CA GLY A 12 -15.85 -2.24 1.32
C GLY A 12 -14.61 -1.73 2.05
N ARG A 13 -13.78 -2.64 2.60
CA ARG A 13 -12.48 -2.30 3.15
C ARG A 13 -11.63 -1.72 2.03
N GLN A 14 -11.12 -0.52 2.26
CA GLN A 14 -10.07 0.06 1.45
C GLN A 14 -8.97 -1.00 1.27
N GLU A 15 -8.75 -1.42 0.02
CA GLU A 15 -7.77 -2.46 -0.29
C GLU A 15 -6.39 -1.84 -0.21
N THR A 16 -5.88 -1.70 1.00
CA THR A 16 -4.57 -1.11 1.26
C THR A 16 -3.49 -2.13 0.95
N GLY A 17 -2.67 -1.85 -0.06
CA GLY A 17 -1.47 -2.61 -0.39
C GLY A 17 -0.21 -2.01 0.25
N ILE A 18 0.86 -2.81 0.28
CA ILE A 18 2.20 -2.37 0.65
C ILE A 18 3.13 -2.61 -0.54
N ALA A 19 3.88 -1.57 -0.93
CA ALA A 19 4.89 -1.66 -1.98
C ALA A 19 6.16 -0.91 -1.59
N THR A 20 7.29 -1.33 -2.13
CA THR A 20 8.59 -0.66 -2.01
C THR A 20 8.80 0.20 -3.25
N ILE A 21 9.02 1.50 -3.09
CA ILE A 21 9.30 2.39 -4.22
C ILE A 21 10.67 2.06 -4.79
N THR A 22 10.73 1.74 -6.08
CA THR A 22 11.96 1.36 -6.79
C THR A 22 12.51 2.51 -7.64
N GLY A 23 11.68 3.49 -8.01
CA GLY A 23 12.14 4.66 -8.77
C GLY A 23 11.07 5.73 -8.95
N GLU A 24 11.49 6.95 -9.21
CA GLU A 24 10.62 8.06 -9.60
C GLU A 24 10.51 8.13 -11.13
N ARG A 25 9.28 8.28 -11.65
CA ARG A 25 9.01 8.43 -13.09
C ARG A 25 8.69 9.88 -13.50
N GLY A 26 8.67 10.80 -12.54
CA GLY A 26 8.30 12.20 -12.73
C GLY A 26 6.78 12.43 -12.66
N GLY A 27 6.38 13.69 -12.50
CA GLY A 27 4.96 14.08 -12.46
C GLY A 27 4.17 13.49 -11.30
N GLY A 28 4.83 13.14 -10.18
CA GLY A 28 4.20 12.49 -9.03
C GLY A 28 3.89 11.00 -9.24
N SER A 29 4.51 10.36 -10.24
CA SER A 29 4.40 8.92 -10.49
C SER A 29 5.67 8.17 -10.08
N TYR A 30 5.49 6.98 -9.50
CA TYR A 30 6.56 6.16 -8.95
C TYR A 30 6.43 4.71 -9.40
N ALA A 31 7.55 4.09 -9.75
CA ALA A 31 7.63 2.64 -9.87
C ALA A 31 7.77 2.03 -8.48
N ALA A 32 7.07 0.92 -8.23
CA ALA A 32 7.16 0.21 -6.97
C ALA A 32 7.00 -1.29 -7.16
N THR A 33 7.50 -2.07 -6.21
CA THR A 33 7.34 -3.52 -6.16
C THR A 33 6.52 -3.89 -4.94
N THR A 34 5.41 -4.60 -5.14
CA THR A 34 4.54 -5.08 -4.06
C THR A 34 5.28 -6.09 -3.18
N GLN A 35 4.74 -6.38 -1.98
CA GLN A 35 5.29 -7.44 -1.13
C GLN A 35 5.31 -8.81 -1.80
N GLY A 36 4.40 -9.07 -2.74
CA GLY A 36 4.36 -10.30 -3.54
C GLY A 36 5.30 -10.32 -4.74
N GLY A 37 6.10 -9.26 -4.96
CA GLY A 37 7.07 -9.18 -6.07
C GLY A 37 6.50 -8.65 -7.39
N ALA A 38 5.22 -8.25 -7.44
CA ALA A 38 4.65 -7.64 -8.64
C ALA A 38 5.10 -6.18 -8.79
N GLU A 39 5.40 -5.75 -10.01
CA GLU A 39 5.66 -4.33 -10.31
C GLU A 39 4.34 -3.56 -10.47
N VAL A 40 4.26 -2.40 -9.83
CA VAL A 40 3.11 -1.50 -9.88
C VAL A 40 3.57 -0.06 -10.08
N VAL A 41 2.69 0.77 -10.63
CA VAL A 41 2.91 2.21 -10.77
C VAL A 41 1.98 2.92 -9.79
N LEU A 42 2.55 3.77 -8.95
CA LEU A 42 1.83 4.48 -7.91
C LEU A 42 1.87 5.98 -8.14
N THR A 43 0.85 6.69 -7.68
CA THR A 43 0.74 8.15 -7.83
C THR A 43 0.65 8.84 -6.47
N GLY A 44 1.30 10.00 -6.34
CA GLY A 44 1.32 10.79 -5.11
C GLY A 44 2.71 11.32 -4.79
N SER A 45 3.16 11.11 -3.57
CA SER A 45 4.49 11.54 -3.11
C SER A 45 5.11 10.43 -2.28
N ALA A 46 6.33 10.05 -2.61
CA ALA A 46 7.08 9.05 -1.87
C ALA A 46 8.59 9.18 -2.12
N THR A 47 9.36 8.56 -1.24
CA THR A 47 10.82 8.49 -1.33
C THR A 47 11.25 7.15 -1.93
N VAL A 48 12.14 7.17 -2.92
CA VAL A 48 12.73 5.94 -3.50
C VAL A 48 13.42 5.13 -2.40
N GLY A 49 13.21 3.80 -2.41
CA GLY A 49 13.73 2.87 -1.42
C GLY A 49 12.87 2.73 -0.14
N LYS A 50 11.85 3.57 0.04
CA LYS A 50 10.90 3.44 1.16
C LYS A 50 9.74 2.52 0.81
N LYS A 51 9.15 1.93 1.85
CA LYS A 51 7.86 1.24 1.74
C LYS A 51 6.74 2.26 1.87
N VAL A 52 5.66 2.05 1.15
CA VAL A 52 4.46 2.89 1.20
C VAL A 52 3.22 2.02 1.35
N PHE A 53 2.20 2.57 2.01
CA PHE A 53 0.83 2.12 1.86
C PHE A 53 0.23 2.77 0.62
N TYR A 54 -0.53 2.01 -0.15
CA TYR A 54 -1.23 2.53 -1.32
C TYR A 54 -2.63 1.91 -1.41
N ASP A 55 -3.54 2.63 -2.03
CA ASP A 55 -4.87 2.11 -2.37
C ASP A 55 -4.75 1.24 -3.62
N ALA A 56 -5.03 -0.06 -3.51
CA ALA A 56 -4.83 -1.02 -4.59
C ALA A 56 -5.79 -0.83 -5.77
N LYS A 57 -6.92 -0.15 -5.57
CA LYS A 57 -7.90 0.15 -6.64
C LYS A 57 -7.47 1.33 -7.49
N SER A 58 -6.97 2.39 -6.86
CA SER A 58 -6.61 3.66 -7.52
C SER A 58 -5.11 3.83 -7.77
N GLY A 59 -4.26 3.03 -7.15
CA GLY A 59 -2.80 3.18 -7.19
C GLY A 59 -2.30 4.41 -6.43
N ARG A 60 -3.15 5.07 -5.64
CA ARG A 60 -2.78 6.28 -4.91
C ARG A 60 -1.98 5.93 -3.67
N ILE A 61 -0.86 6.62 -3.47
CA ILE A 61 -0.04 6.52 -2.26
C ILE A 61 -0.82 7.16 -1.09
N LEU A 62 -0.98 6.38 -0.02
CA LEU A 62 -1.66 6.80 1.20
C LEU A 62 -0.69 7.35 2.23
N GLY A 63 0.57 6.91 2.19
CA GLY A 63 1.65 7.39 3.05
C GLY A 63 2.82 6.41 3.10
N GLU A 64 3.91 6.82 3.76
CA GLU A 64 5.04 5.92 4.01
C GLU A 64 4.64 4.83 5.02
N ALA A 65 5.03 3.59 4.72
CA ALA A 65 4.84 2.45 5.59
C ALA A 65 6.06 2.31 6.52
N PRO A 66 5.85 2.01 7.81
CA PRO A 66 6.93 1.87 8.75
C PRO A 66 7.92 0.76 8.32
N ALA A 67 9.20 1.06 8.41
CA ALA A 67 10.29 0.11 8.15
C ALA A 67 10.62 -0.75 9.38
N HIS A 68 9.63 -1.05 10.23
CA HIS A 68 9.87 -1.87 11.40
C HIS A 68 9.99 -3.34 10.99
N ARG A 69 11.10 -3.96 11.38
CA ARG A 69 11.19 -5.41 11.47
C ARG A 69 10.34 -5.81 12.67
N VAL A 70 9.40 -6.76 12.49
CA VAL A 70 8.72 -7.40 13.63
C VAL A 70 9.80 -8.22 14.33
N THR A 71 10.51 -7.63 15.30
CA THR A 71 11.55 -8.35 16.05
C THR A 71 11.03 -8.97 17.33
N ASP A 72 9.88 -8.55 17.87
CA ASP A 72 9.45 -9.04 19.18
C ASP A 72 7.93 -9.17 19.24
N ILE A 73 7.41 -10.30 18.76
CA ILE A 73 6.27 -10.90 19.44
C ILE A 73 6.90 -11.91 20.38
N VAL A 74 7.21 -11.47 21.60
CA VAL A 74 7.51 -12.41 22.69
C VAL A 74 6.19 -13.12 22.97
N LEU A 75 6.13 -14.40 22.60
CA LEU A 75 4.97 -15.26 22.85
C LEU A 75 4.96 -15.72 24.31
#